data_AF-A0A7C5XZ06-F1
#
_entry.id   AF-A0A7C5XZ06-F1
#
_cell.length_a   1.000
_cell.length_b   1.000
_cell.length_c   1.000
_cell.angle_alpha   90.00
_cell.angle_beta   90.00
_cell.angle_gamma   90.00
#
_symmetry.space_group_name_H-M   'P 1'
#
loop_
_entity.id
_entity.type
_entity.pdbx_description
1 polymer ?
#
loop_
_entity_poly.entity_id
_entity_poly.type
_entity_poly.pdbx_seq_one_letter_code
_entity_poly.pdbx_strand_id
1 'polypeptide(L)' 'MRPVDTVAHVRARSPFVDDLPEPRGLLHGAVAGSPVAHGRLTAVEIEAALASPGVRGCSSPG' A
#
# COMPACT_ATOMS: atom_id res chain seq x y z
N MET A 1 29.07 5.53 15.80
CA MET A 1 27.70 5.26 16.28
C MET A 1 27.46 3.75 16.20
N ARG A 2 27.06 3.09 17.29
CA ARG A 2 26.76 1.64 17.29
C ARG A 2 25.24 1.46 17.12
N PRO A 3 24.76 0.62 16.19
CA PRO A 3 23.32 0.37 16.06
C PRO A 3 22.79 -0.21 17.37
N VAL A 4 21.69 0.36 17.88
CA VAL A 4 21.13 -0.01 19.19
C VAL A 4 20.49 -1.40 19.21
N ASP A 5 20.22 -1.99 18.04
CA ASP A 5 19.46 -3.23 17.91
C ASP A 5 20.11 -4.29 16.99
N THR A 6 21.45 -4.34 16.95
CA THR A 6 22.19 -5.30 16.10
C THR A 6 21.81 -6.76 16.40
N VAL A 7 21.57 -7.10 17.67
CA VAL A 7 21.25 -8.47 18.08
C VAL A 7 19.88 -8.92 17.61
N ALA A 8 18.85 -8.06 17.62
CA ALA A 8 17.54 -8.44 17.10
C ALA A 8 17.53 -8.42 15.57
N HIS A 9 18.24 -7.50 14.93
CA HIS A 9 18.42 -7.49 13.47
C HIS A 9 18.95 -8.83 12.93
N VAL A 10 20.07 -9.33 13.47
CA VAL A 10 20.66 -10.60 12.99
C VAL A 10 19.85 -11.84 13.36
N ARG A 11 18.83 -11.68 14.21
CA ARG A 11 17.93 -12.75 14.66
C ARG A 11 16.53 -12.62 14.07
N ALA A 12 16.30 -11.67 13.16
CA ALA A 12 14.97 -11.35 12.62
C ALA A 12 13.91 -11.09 13.70
N ARG A 13 14.30 -10.36 14.76
CA ARG A 13 13.41 -9.97 15.88
C ARG A 13 13.24 -8.46 16.04
N SER A 14 13.89 -7.66 15.19
CA SER A 14 13.59 -6.23 15.08
C SER A 14 12.26 -6.09 14.34
N PRO A 15 11.21 -5.51 14.93
CA PRO A 15 9.95 -5.34 14.23
C PRO A 15 10.06 -4.25 13.16
N PHE A 16 9.64 -4.56 11.95
CA PHE A 16 9.34 -3.59 10.89
C PHE A 16 7.82 -3.38 10.80
N VAL A 17 7.39 -2.36 10.06
CA VAL A 17 5.97 -1.95 10.00
C VAL A 17 5.06 -3.13 9.61
N ASP A 18 5.48 -3.94 8.64
CA ASP A 18 4.70 -5.08 8.14
C ASP A 18 4.76 -6.32 9.06
N ASP A 19 5.63 -6.33 10.07
CA ASP A 19 5.70 -7.41 11.06
C ASP A 19 4.67 -7.21 12.20
N LEU A 20 4.09 -6.02 12.30
CA LEU A 20 3.13 -5.69 13.34
C LEU A 20 1.79 -6.42 13.08
N PRO A 21 1.11 -6.93 14.13
CA PRO A 21 -0.21 -7.51 13.97
C PRO A 21 -1.19 -6.53 13.31
N GLU A 22 -1.91 -6.98 12.28
CA GLU A 22 -2.90 -6.15 11.61
C GLU A 22 -4.04 -5.77 12.57
N PRO A 23 -4.37 -4.48 12.71
CA PRO A 23 -5.54 -4.06 13.47
C PRO A 23 -6.83 -4.64 12.89
N ARG A 24 -7.83 -4.84 13.74
CA ARG A 24 -9.14 -5.32 13.29
C ARG A 24 -9.74 -4.33 12.28
N GLY A 25 -10.05 -4.83 11.08
CA GLY A 25 -10.66 -4.02 10.02
C GLY A 25 -9.66 -3.17 9.23
N LEU A 26 -8.36 -3.46 9.32
CA LEU A 26 -7.34 -2.86 8.45
C LEU A 26 -7.76 -3.00 6.97
N LEU A 27 -7.59 -1.92 6.22
CA LEU A 27 -7.74 -1.91 4.77
C LEU A 27 -6.36 -1.87 4.11
N HIS A 28 -6.19 -2.62 3.03
CA HIS A 28 -5.01 -2.54 2.18
C HIS A 28 -5.27 -1.57 1.02
N GLY A 29 -4.31 -0.67 0.80
CA GLY A 29 -4.35 0.28 -0.33
C GLY A 29 -3.39 -0.16 -1.44
N ALA A 30 -3.79 0.08 -2.69
CA ALA A 30 -2.96 -0.13 -3.86
C ALA A 30 -3.02 1.10 -4.77
N VAL A 31 -1.91 1.42 -5.42
CA VAL A 31 -1.80 2.56 -6.35
C VAL A 31 -1.70 2.04 -7.77
N ALA A 32 -2.61 2.47 -8.64
CA ALA A 32 -2.51 2.24 -10.07
C ALA A 32 -1.63 3.33 -10.70
N GLY A 33 -0.41 2.98 -11.11
CA GLY A 33 0.54 3.89 -11.75
C GLY A 33 0.17 4.20 -13.21
N SER A 34 0.59 5.36 -13.71
CA SER A 34 0.42 5.71 -15.12
C SER A 34 1.26 4.79 -16.01
N PRO A 35 0.69 4.19 -17.06
CA PRO A 35 1.46 3.46 -18.07
C PRO A 35 2.13 4.41 -19.08
N VAL A 36 1.79 5.70 -19.05
CA VAL A 36 2.31 6.74 -19.95
C VAL A 36 3.26 7.64 -19.19
N ALA A 37 4.49 7.79 -19.67
CA ALA A 37 5.53 8.60 -19.03
C ALA A 37 5.19 10.10 -18.97
N HIS A 38 4.54 10.62 -20.02
CA HIS A 38 4.07 12.01 -20.07
C HIS A 38 2.78 12.10 -20.88
N GLY A 39 1.68 12.44 -20.21
CA GLY A 39 0.37 12.56 -20.83
C GLY A 39 -0.56 13.43 -20.00
N ARG A 40 -1.73 13.76 -20.57
CA ARG A 40 -2.80 14.45 -19.88
C ARG A 40 -3.87 13.43 -19.50
N LEU A 41 -4.17 13.33 -18.21
CA LEU A 41 -5.27 12.50 -17.72
C LEU A 41 -6.59 13.15 -18.14
N THR A 42 -7.38 12.47 -18.97
CA THR A 42 -8.67 12.98 -19.45
C THR A 42 -9.85 12.47 -18.64
N ALA A 43 -9.74 11.23 -18.13
CA ALA A 43 -10.75 10.55 -17.34
C ALA A 43 -10.10 9.38 -16.57
N VAL A 44 -10.76 8.92 -15.51
CA VAL A 44 -10.43 7.70 -14.77
C VAL A 44 -11.72 6.96 -14.47
N GLU A 45 -11.92 5.81 -15.13
CA GLU A 45 -13.08 4.93 -14.88
C GLU A 45 -12.73 3.98 -13.71
N ILE A 46 -13.56 3.97 -12.66
CA ILE A 46 -13.30 3.22 -11.42
C ILE A 46 -14.30 2.09 -11.17
N GLU A 47 -15.33 1.96 -12.00
CA GLU A 47 -16.47 1.06 -11.85
C GLU A 47 -16.01 -0.40 -11.78
N ALA A 48 -15.08 -0.78 -12.65
CA ALA A 48 -14.53 -2.14 -12.67
C ALA A 48 -13.70 -2.45 -11.41
N ALA A 49 -12.98 -1.46 -10.89
CA ALA A 49 -12.22 -1.60 -9.65
C ALA A 49 -13.18 -1.74 -8.45
N LEU A 50 -14.22 -0.90 -8.38
CA LEU A 50 -15.25 -0.98 -7.34
C LEU A 50 -16.03 -2.30 -7.36
N ALA A 51 -16.24 -2.89 -8.53
CA ALA A 51 -16.89 -4.19 -8.69
C ALA A 51 -15.99 -5.38 -8.30
N SER A 52 -14.68 -5.17 -8.09
CA SER A 52 -13.75 -6.24 -7.78
C SER A 52 -13.95 -6.77 -6.35
N PRO A 53 -13.90 -8.10 -6.13
CA PRO A 53 -14.10 -8.68 -4.80
C PRO A 53 -13.15 -8.10 -3.76
N GLY A 54 -13.69 -7.75 -2.60
CA GLY A 54 -12.88 -7.24 -1.47
C GLY A 54 -12.58 -5.74 -1.52
N VAL A 55 -12.79 -5.06 -2.65
CA VAL A 55 -12.60 -3.61 -2.74
C VAL A 55 -13.63 -2.89 -1.85
N ARG A 56 -13.14 -1.90 -1.09
CA ARG A 56 -13.96 -1.06 -0.20
C ARG A 56 -14.13 0.37 -0.68
N GLY A 57 -13.29 0.83 -1.60
CA GLY A 57 -13.37 2.14 -2.20
C GLY A 57 -12.27 2.37 -3.24
N CYS A 58 -12.50 3.33 -4.13
CA CYS A 58 -11.55 3.82 -5.11
C CYS A 58 -11.65 5.36 -5.15
N SER A 59 -10.52 6.04 -5.31
CA SER A 59 -10.46 7.49 -5.46
C SER A 59 -9.70 7.86 -6.73
N SER A 60 -10.33 8.61 -7.62
CA SER A 60 -9.66 9.26 -8.75
C SER A 60 -9.33 10.71 -8.40
N PRO A 61 -8.33 11.33 -9.06
CA PRO A 61 -8.26 12.79 -9.11
C PRO A 61 -9.57 13.32 -9.68
N GLY A 62 -10.16 14.33 -9.03
CA GLY A 62 -11.43 14.94 -9.45
C GLY A 62 -11.37 15.62 -10.81
#